data_AF-A0A367J240-F1
#
_entry.id   AF-A0A367J240-F1
#
_cell.length_a   1.000
_cell.length_b   1.000
_cell.length_c   1.000
_cell.angle_alpha   90.00
_cell.angle_beta   90.00
_cell.angle_gamma   90.00
#
_symmetry.space_group_name_H-M   'P 1'
#
loop_
_entity.id
_entity.type
_entity.pdbx_description
1 polymer ?
#
loop_
_entity_poly.entity_id
_entity_poly.type
_entity_poly.pdbx_seq_one_letter_code
_entity_poly.pdbx_strand_id
1 'polypeptide(L)'
;MASVSYAHRSAEQGILDIPNYGSFVALRPGNFMSNMMYLEYPKNDTVIDTTDADGSLGWTSPDDIAAVAAVVLTEDIEKHRDAVYELNGDIATGNQRVDIFTRAMDHLLS
;
A
#
# COMPACT_ATOMS: atom_id res chain seq x y z
N MET A 1 -0.12 3.52 22.66
CA MET A 1 0.27 2.77 21.44
C MET A 1 0.89 3.75 20.48
N ALA A 2 2.06 3.45 19.93
CA ALA A 2 2.58 4.21 18.79
C ALA A 2 1.72 3.90 17.55
N SER A 3 1.57 4.85 16.62
CA SER A 3 0.94 4.55 15.33
C SER A 3 1.79 3.53 14.57
N VAL A 4 1.14 2.72 13.72
CA VAL A 4 1.82 1.72 12.88
C VAL A 4 2.90 2.39 12.03
N SER A 5 2.61 3.56 11.45
CA SER A 5 3.57 4.35 10.67
C SER A 5 4.80 4.78 11.49
N TYR A 6 4.61 5.19 12.74
CA TYR A 6 5.74 5.55 13.61
C TYR A 6 6.61 4.33 13.92
N ALA A 7 6.00 3.18 14.24
CA ALA A 7 6.73 1.95 14.53
C ALA A 7 7.58 1.50 13.34
N HIS A 8 7.03 1.54 12.12
CA HIS A 8 7.80 1.25 10.90
C HIS A 8 8.93 2.25 10.68
N ARG A 9 8.67 3.55 10.81
CA ARG A 9 9.71 4.57 10.65
C ARG A 9 10.86 4.42 11.66
N SER A 10 10.53 4.12 12.91
CA SER A 10 11.52 3.84 13.95
C SER A 10 12.33 2.58 13.66
N ALA A 11 11.71 1.54 13.12
CA ALA A 11 12.42 0.32 12.72
C ALA A 11 13.39 0.57 11.56
N GLU A 12 12.97 1.32 10.53
CA GLU A 12 13.86 1.73 9.44
C GLU A 12 15.07 2.51 9.97
N GLN A 13 14.85 3.51 10.82
CA GLN A 13 15.94 4.29 11.41
C GLN A 13 16.87 3.39 12.23
N GLY A 14 16.32 2.44 12.98
CA GLY A 14 17.10 1.47 13.75
C GLY A 14 18.02 0.61 12.89
N ILE A 15 17.64 0.31 11.63
CA ILE A 15 18.51 -0.41 10.68
C ILE A 15 19.65 0.50 10.21
N LEU A 16 19.33 1.74 9.83
CA LEU A 16 20.31 2.72 9.35
C LEU A 16 21.37 3.10 10.40
N ASP A 17 21.01 3.00 11.69
CA ASP A 17 21.91 3.29 12.81
C ASP A 17 22.89 2.12 13.11
N ILE A 18 22.73 0.95 12.48
CA ILE A 18 23.64 -0.20 12.68
C ILE A 18 24.99 0.09 11.98
N PRO A 19 26.13 0.01 12.68
CA PRO A 19 27.43 0.15 12.04
C PRO A 19 27.64 -0.88 10.93
N ASN A 20 28.01 -0.42 9.73
CA ASN A 20 28.22 -1.26 8.55
C ASN A 20 27.00 -2.12 8.17
N TYR A 21 25.77 -1.58 8.26
CA TYR A 21 24.53 -2.30 7.95
C TYR A 21 24.41 -2.80 6.49
N GLY A 22 25.32 -2.39 5.61
CA GLY A 22 25.29 -2.75 4.20
C GLY A 22 24.38 -1.81 3.43
N SER A 23 23.26 -2.32 2.94
CA SER A 23 22.24 -1.54 2.23
C SER A 23 20.85 -1.96 2.68
N PHE A 24 19.93 -1.02 2.70
CA PHE A 24 18.56 -1.25 3.16
C PHE A 24 17.53 -0.57 2.24
N VAL A 25 16.82 -1.38 1.47
CA VAL A 25 15.71 -0.89 0.64
C VAL A 25 14.40 -1.00 1.41
N ALA A 26 13.67 0.11 1.52
CA ALA A 26 12.35 0.15 2.13
C ALA A 26 11.26 0.10 1.05
N LEU A 27 10.35 -0.88 1.15
CA LEU A 27 9.11 -0.91 0.38
C LEU A 27 7.98 -0.39 1.27
N ARG A 28 7.35 0.71 0.87
CA ARG A 28 6.28 1.39 1.61
C ARG A 28 4.99 1.34 0.81
N PRO A 29 4.22 0.26 0.97
CA PRO A 29 2.97 0.12 0.23
C PRO A 29 1.90 1.06 0.76
N GLY A 30 1.07 1.55 -0.15
CA GLY A 30 -0.24 2.12 0.18
C GLY A 30 -1.22 1.07 0.68
N ASN A 31 -2.51 1.36 0.58
CA ASN A 31 -3.55 0.43 1.01
C ASN A 31 -3.54 -0.83 0.13
N PHE A 32 -3.77 -2.00 0.73
CA PHE A 32 -3.77 -3.24 -0.03
C PHE A 32 -5.09 -3.39 -0.76
N MET A 33 -5.03 -3.56 -2.08
CA MET A 33 -6.22 -3.87 -2.89
C MET A 33 -6.92 -5.14 -2.39
N SER A 34 -6.17 -6.10 -1.83
CA SER A 34 -6.76 -7.29 -1.23
C SER A 34 -7.71 -6.99 -0.06
N ASN A 35 -7.51 -5.90 0.70
CA ASN A 35 -8.42 -5.52 1.80
C ASN A 35 -9.85 -5.31 1.30
N MET A 36 -10.04 -4.88 0.05
CA MET A 36 -11.35 -4.71 -0.60
C MET A 36 -12.15 -6.02 -0.69
N MET A 37 -11.51 -7.18 -0.54
CA MET A 37 -12.15 -8.49 -0.62
C MET A 37 -12.62 -9.02 0.74
N TYR A 38 -12.12 -8.50 1.87
CA TYR A 38 -12.40 -9.07 3.19
C TYR A 38 -12.62 -8.05 4.32
N LEU A 39 -11.83 -6.97 4.38
CA LEU A 39 -11.98 -5.92 5.40
C LEU A 39 -12.94 -4.83 4.95
N GLU A 40 -12.77 -4.37 3.71
CA GLU A 40 -13.43 -3.20 3.14
C GLU A 40 -14.39 -3.57 2.00
N TYR A 41 -14.84 -4.83 2.00
CA TYR A 41 -15.87 -5.28 1.09
C TYR A 41 -17.19 -4.53 1.36
N PRO A 42 -17.95 -4.13 0.31
CA PRO A 42 -19.21 -3.41 0.48
C PRO A 42 -20.21 -4.15 1.39
N LYS A 43 -20.91 -3.42 2.26
CA LYS A 43 -21.92 -3.98 3.18
C LYS A 43 -23.25 -3.28 2.99
N ASN A 44 -24.31 -4.05 2.76
CA ASN A 44 -25.66 -3.52 2.51
C ASN A 44 -25.66 -2.40 1.45
N ASP A 45 -24.99 -2.64 0.33
CA ASP A 45 -24.88 -1.72 -0.80
C ASP A 45 -24.12 -0.42 -0.52
N THR A 46 -23.31 -0.40 0.55
CA THR A 46 -22.47 0.74 0.92
C THR A 46 -20.99 0.36 0.95
N VAL A 47 -20.16 1.15 0.28
CA VAL A 47 -18.71 1.12 0.41
C VAL A 47 -18.32 1.87 1.68
N ILE A 48 -17.61 1.20 2.59
CA ILE A 48 -17.16 1.79 3.85
C ILE A 48 -15.71 2.22 3.71
N ASP A 49 -15.43 3.49 3.95
CA ASP A 49 -14.08 4.05 3.98
C ASP A 49 -13.83 4.80 5.30
N THR A 50 -12.55 4.98 5.63
CA THR A 50 -12.08 5.76 6.78
C THR A 50 -11.66 7.17 6.41
N THR A 51 -11.61 7.49 5.12
CA THR A 51 -11.32 8.84 4.61
C THR A 51 -12.57 9.53 4.07
N ASP A 52 -12.47 10.84 3.85
CA ASP A 52 -13.49 11.60 3.13
C ASP A 52 -13.75 11.01 1.74
N ALA A 53 -15.00 11.12 1.25
CA ALA A 53 -15.42 10.50 -0.02
C ALA A 53 -14.62 10.99 -1.25
N ASP A 54 -14.11 12.23 -1.19
CA ASP A 54 -13.24 12.81 -2.22
C ASP A 54 -11.74 12.77 -1.84
N GLY A 55 -11.43 12.24 -0.65
CA GLY A 55 -10.07 12.00 -0.20
C GLY A 55 -9.43 10.90 -1.04
N SER A 56 -8.29 11.19 -1.66
CA SER A 56 -7.56 10.22 -2.46
C SER A 56 -6.69 9.32 -1.59
N LEU A 57 -6.79 8.00 -1.81
CA LEU A 57 -5.92 7.00 -1.21
C LEU A 57 -5.15 6.26 -2.29
N GLY A 58 -3.88 5.98 -2.00
CA GLY A 58 -3.05 5.11 -2.82
C GLY A 58 -3.32 3.64 -2.50
N TRP A 59 -3.33 2.82 -3.55
CA TRP A 59 -3.65 1.40 -3.51
C TRP A 59 -2.58 0.58 -4.21
N THR A 60 -2.25 -0.60 -3.69
CA THR A 60 -1.30 -1.51 -4.32
C THR A 60 -1.78 -2.95 -4.21
N SER A 61 -1.54 -3.75 -5.26
CA SER A 61 -1.74 -5.19 -5.20
C SER A 61 -0.59 -5.83 -4.40
N PRO A 62 -0.87 -6.79 -3.51
CA PRO A 62 0.18 -7.59 -2.88
C PRO A 62 1.13 -8.28 -3.88
N ASP A 63 0.62 -8.66 -5.06
CA ASP A 63 1.44 -9.27 -6.12
C ASP A 63 2.47 -8.29 -6.69
N ASP A 64 2.11 -7.00 -6.80
CA ASP A 64 3.04 -5.95 -7.28
C ASP A 64 4.13 -5.66 -6.23
N ILE A 65 3.79 -5.72 -4.94
CA ILE A 65 4.79 -5.63 -3.86
C ILE A 65 5.80 -6.77 -4.00
N ALA A 66 5.33 -7.99 -4.22
CA ALA A 66 6.18 -9.16 -4.40
C ALA A 66 7.05 -9.03 -5.66
N ALA A 67 6.49 -8.54 -6.76
CA ALA A 67 7.23 -8.31 -8.00
C ALA A 67 8.37 -7.28 -7.80
N VAL A 68 8.10 -6.16 -7.14
CA VAL A 68 9.12 -5.14 -6.83
C VAL A 68 10.18 -5.70 -5.89
N ALA A 69 9.78 -6.43 -4.85
CA ALA A 69 10.73 -7.08 -3.93
C ALA A 69 11.63 -8.07 -4.67
N ALA A 70 11.09 -8.87 -5.59
CA ALA A 70 11.86 -9.81 -6.40
C ALA A 70 12.89 -9.09 -7.29
N VAL A 71 12.52 -7.97 -7.91
CA VAL A 71 13.46 -7.13 -8.68
C VAL A 71 14.59 -6.64 -7.77
N VAL A 72 14.28 -6.02 -6.64
CA VAL A 72 15.28 -5.50 -5.69
C VAL A 72 16.24 -6.59 -5.21
N LEU A 73 15.74 -7.81 -4.97
CA LEU A 73 16.54 -8.93 -4.50
C LEU A 73 17.40 -9.60 -5.60
N THR A 74 17.06 -9.42 -6.87
CA THR A 74 17.75 -10.09 -7.99
C THR A 74 18.69 -9.18 -8.76
N GLU A 75 18.51 -7.86 -8.66
CA GLU A 75 19.41 -6.89 -9.24
C GLU A 75 20.61 -6.60 -8.33
N ASP A 76 21.63 -5.92 -8.90
CA ASP A 76 22.76 -5.43 -8.12
C ASP A 76 22.26 -4.41 -7.09
N ILE A 77 22.58 -4.66 -5.82
CA ILE A 77 22.18 -3.80 -4.70
C ILE A 77 22.69 -2.37 -4.87
N GLU A 78 23.79 -2.13 -5.60
CA GLU A 78 24.28 -0.77 -5.89
C GLU A 78 23.31 0.08 -6.70
N LYS A 79 22.37 -0.54 -7.42
CA LYS A 79 21.31 0.19 -8.14
C LYS A 79 20.22 0.71 -7.20
N HIS A 80 19.99 0.02 -6.10
CA HIS A 80 18.90 0.31 -5.17
C HIS A 80 19.40 1.02 -3.91
N ARG A 81 20.58 0.65 -3.39
CA ARG A 81 21.20 1.17 -2.17
C ARG A 81 20.18 1.25 -1.04
N ASP A 82 19.94 2.45 -0.53
CA ASP A 82 19.00 2.73 0.54
C ASP A 82 17.70 3.36 0.01
N ALA A 83 17.29 2.96 -1.19
CA ALA A 83 16.08 3.47 -1.82
C ALA A 83 14.84 3.20 -0.97
N VAL A 84 13.93 4.17 -1.04
CA VAL A 84 12.60 4.07 -0.46
C VAL A 84 11.62 4.08 -1.63
N TYR A 85 10.95 2.96 -1.85
CA TYR A 85 9.92 2.83 -2.87
C TYR A 85 8.54 2.93 -2.22
N GLU A 86 7.86 4.05 -2.46
CA GLU A 86 6.43 4.19 -2.16
C GLU A 86 5.65 3.43 -3.24
N LEU A 87 4.86 2.42 -2.84
CA LEU A 87 4.19 1.51 -3.77
C LEU A 87 2.70 1.81 -3.83
N ASN A 88 2.29 2.44 -4.93
CA ASN A 88 0.89 2.64 -5.30
C ASN A 88 0.73 2.27 -6.78
N GLY A 89 -0.05 1.25 -7.07
CA GLY A 89 -0.44 0.86 -8.43
C GLY A 89 -1.64 1.67 -8.94
N ASP A 90 -2.46 2.21 -8.04
CA ASP A 90 -3.56 3.11 -8.39
C ASP A 90 -3.83 4.13 -7.26
N ILE A 91 -4.55 5.20 -7.58
CA ILE A 91 -5.03 6.21 -6.62
C ILE A 91 -6.52 6.39 -6.85
N ALA A 92 -7.31 6.17 -5.80
CA ALA A 92 -8.77 6.26 -5.88
C ALA A 92 -9.35 7.01 -4.68
N THR A 93 -10.39 7.79 -4.94
CA THR A 93 -11.27 8.35 -3.90
C THR A 93 -12.35 7.34 -3.50
N GLY A 94 -13.05 7.59 -2.38
CA GLY A 94 -14.21 6.80 -1.98
C GLY A 94 -15.29 6.73 -3.06
N ASN A 95 -15.62 7.86 -3.68
CA ASN A 95 -16.58 7.92 -4.80
C ASN A 95 -16.13 7.07 -6.00
N GLN A 96 -14.84 7.14 -6.37
CA GLN A 96 -14.32 6.31 -7.45
C GLN A 96 -14.34 4.82 -7.09
N ARG A 97 -14.15 4.46 -5.82
CA ARG A 97 -14.29 3.08 -5.35
C ARG A 97 -15.74 2.58 -5.49
N VAL A 98 -16.75 3.41 -5.18
CA VAL A 98 -18.16 3.09 -5.42
C VAL A 98 -18.40 2.76 -6.89
N ASP A 99 -17.87 3.58 -7.81
CA ASP A 99 -17.98 3.34 -9.25
C ASP A 99 -17.25 2.05 -9.70
N ILE A 100 -16.08 1.77 -9.12
CA ILE A 100 -15.31 0.56 -9.41
C ILE A 100 -16.08 -0.68 -8.95
N PHE A 101 -16.54 -0.71 -7.70
CA PHE A 101 -17.28 -1.83 -7.16
C PHE A 101 -18.64 -2.02 -7.86
N THR A 102 -19.34 -0.94 -8.17
CA THR A 102 -20.61 -0.99 -8.90
C THR A 102 -20.44 -1.69 -10.24
N ARG A 103 -19.39 -1.32 -10.99
CA ARG A 103 -19.06 -1.96 -12.28
C ARG A 103 -18.60 -3.41 -12.10
N ALA A 104 -17.78 -3.68 -11.09
CA ALA A 104 -17.21 -5.02 -10.88
C ALA A 104 -18.26 -6.04 -10.42
N MET A 105 -19.28 -5.60 -9.67
CA MET A 105 -20.33 -6.47 -9.12
C MET A 105 -21.63 -6.45 -9.93
N ASP A 106 -21.74 -5.58 -10.95
CA ASP A 106 -22.96 -5.34 -11.72
C ASP A 106 -24.18 -5.04 -10.80
N HIS A 107 -23.92 -4.26 -9.75
CA HIS A 107 -24.90 -3.93 -8.71
C HIS A 107 -24.65 -2.52 -8.20
N LEU A 108 -25.70 -1.72 -8.05
CA LEU A 108 -25.57 -0.32 -7.66
C LEU A 108 -25.16 -0.21 -6.19
N LEU A 109 -24.10 0.55 -5.93
CA LEU A 109 -23.60 0.84 -4.59
C LEU A 109 -23.62 2.34 -4.30
N SER A 110 -23.46 2.66 -3.03
CA SER A 110 -23.34 4.01 -2.47
C SER A 110 -22.12 4.17 -1.60
#